data_AF-A0A913YVX6-F1
#
_entry.id   AF-A0A913YVX6-F1
#
_cell.length_a   1.000
_cell.length_b   1.000
_cell.length_c   1.000
_cell.angle_alpha   90.00
_cell.angle_beta   90.00
_cell.angle_gamma   90.00
#
_symmetry.space_group_name_H-M   'P 1'
#
loop_
_entity.id
_entity.type
_entity.pdbx_description
1 polymer ?
#
loop_
_entity_poly.entity_id
_entity_poly.type
_entity_poly.pdbx_seq_one_letter_code
_entity_poly.pdbx_strand_id
1 'polypeptide(L)'
;MGYQLKSDKKSCEDVDECNEGKARCNQLCYNNEGSYDCGCIGGFRLSADNVTCVDIDECIEWTFNCSASLRCENTIGSYNCRCQEGLYWIDNRCRELSSGEKKPTPKPPPKPPIPSIDDLRNSVNVTIKELDISEWTLQLDLVFKKGVAREK
;
A
#
# COMPACT_ATOMS: atom_id res chain seq x y z
N MET A 1 -14.16 -20.53 -11.07
CA MET A 1 -15.51 -20.90 -10.62
C MET A 1 -15.67 -20.24 -9.29
N GLY A 2 -16.48 -19.20 -9.18
CA GLY A 2 -16.68 -18.46 -7.92
C GLY A 2 -17.98 -18.81 -7.21
N TYR A 3 -18.64 -19.90 -7.59
CA TYR A 3 -19.81 -20.40 -6.88
C TYR A 3 -19.72 -21.91 -6.67
N GLN A 4 -20.20 -22.39 -5.53
CA GLN A 4 -20.35 -23.80 -5.19
C GLN A 4 -21.81 -24.14 -4.86
N LEU A 5 -22.24 -25.33 -5.26
CA LEU A 5 -23.60 -25.82 -5.01
C LEU A 5 -23.76 -26.23 -3.54
N LYS A 6 -24.79 -25.71 -2.87
CA LYS A 6 -25.12 -26.10 -1.50
C LYS A 6 -25.66 -27.52 -1.42
N SER A 7 -25.71 -28.06 -0.20
CA SER A 7 -26.25 -29.39 0.10
C SER A 7 -27.73 -29.57 -0.30
N ASP A 8 -28.48 -28.48 -0.46
CA ASP A 8 -29.87 -28.50 -0.92
C ASP A 8 -30.02 -28.81 -2.43
N LYS A 9 -28.90 -28.83 -3.17
CA LYS A 9 -28.81 -29.05 -4.63
C LYS A 9 -29.65 -28.09 -5.47
N LYS A 10 -30.00 -26.92 -4.92
CA LYS A 10 -30.87 -25.93 -5.56
C LYS A 10 -30.31 -24.51 -5.50
N SER A 11 -29.48 -24.22 -4.50
CA SER A 11 -28.86 -22.90 -4.34
C SER A 11 -27.34 -22.98 -4.45
N CYS A 12 -26.74 -21.91 -4.95
CA CYS A 12 -25.30 -21.73 -4.96
C CYS A 12 -24.90 -20.71 -3.89
N GLU A 13 -23.76 -20.94 -3.24
CA GLU A 13 -23.06 -19.89 -2.50
C GLU A 13 -21.80 -19.49 -3.23
N ASP A 14 -21.46 -18.23 -3.03
CA ASP A 14 -20.18 -17.68 -3.42
C ASP A 14 -19.03 -18.47 -2.77
N VAL A 15 -17.96 -18.66 -3.53
CA VAL A 15 -16.72 -19.27 -3.04
C VAL A 15 -15.76 -18.15 -2.71
N ASP A 16 -15.34 -18.05 -1.45
CA ASP A 16 -14.37 -17.04 -1.06
C ASP A 16 -12.96 -17.49 -1.48
N GLU A 17 -12.56 -17.15 -2.71
CA GLU A 17 -11.27 -17.62 -3.24
C GLU A 17 -10.08 -17.02 -2.49
N CYS A 18 -10.26 -15.89 -1.81
CA CYS A 18 -9.24 -15.26 -0.98
C CYS A 18 -8.98 -16.07 0.29
N ASN A 19 -10.04 -16.41 1.04
CA ASN A 19 -9.92 -17.17 2.27
C ASN A 19 -9.58 -18.65 2.04
N GLU A 20 -9.98 -19.20 0.89
CA GLU A 20 -9.65 -20.57 0.50
C GLU A 20 -8.25 -20.72 -0.12
N GLY A 21 -7.51 -19.61 -0.29
CA GLY A 21 -6.16 -19.62 -0.89
C GLY A 21 -6.15 -20.06 -2.35
N LYS A 22 -7.29 -19.94 -3.04
CA LYS A 22 -7.47 -20.28 -4.46
C LYS A 22 -7.20 -19.08 -5.38
N ALA A 23 -7.28 -17.87 -4.85
CA ALA A 23 -6.94 -16.65 -5.56
C ALA A 23 -5.45 -16.62 -5.94
N ARG A 24 -5.16 -16.18 -7.17
CA ARG A 24 -3.78 -16.11 -7.70
C ARG A 24 -3.13 -14.74 -7.52
N CYS A 25 -3.70 -13.91 -6.64
CA CYS A 25 -3.24 -12.55 -6.41
C CYS A 25 -1.81 -12.53 -5.87
N ASN A 26 -0.98 -11.64 -6.40
CA ASN A 26 0.39 -11.46 -5.94
C ASN A 26 0.47 -10.81 -4.56
N GLN A 27 -0.46 -9.89 -4.25
CA GLN A 27 -0.46 -9.11 -3.01
C GLN A 27 -1.85 -9.13 -2.34
N LEU A 28 -2.74 -8.21 -2.71
CA LEU A 28 -4.06 -8.06 -2.08
C LEU A 28 -5.11 -8.86 -2.85
N CYS A 29 -6.08 -9.42 -2.13
CA CYS A 29 -7.21 -10.16 -2.67
C CYS A 29 -8.51 -9.60 -2.08
N TYR A 30 -9.50 -9.39 -2.94
CA TYR A 30 -10.83 -8.93 -2.58
C TYR A 30 -11.86 -9.92 -3.13
N ASN A 31 -12.58 -10.57 -2.24
CA ASN A 31 -13.63 -11.49 -2.64
C ASN A 31 -14.89 -10.72 -3.05
N ASN A 32 -15.46 -11.09 -4.19
CA ASN A 32 -16.70 -10.53 -4.72
C ASN A 32 -17.70 -11.65 -4.97
N GLU A 33 -18.97 -11.33 -5.17
CA GLU A 33 -19.93 -12.38 -5.50
C GLU A 33 -19.62 -12.98 -6.90
N GLY A 34 -19.28 -14.26 -6.92
CA GLY A 34 -18.99 -15.05 -8.11
C GLY A 34 -17.57 -14.93 -8.67
N SER A 35 -16.69 -14.15 -8.02
CA SER A 35 -15.32 -13.90 -8.46
C SER A 35 -14.48 -13.26 -7.36
N TYR A 36 -13.22 -13.00 -7.64
CA TYR A 36 -12.36 -12.15 -6.82
C TYR A 36 -11.64 -11.13 -7.70
N ASP A 37 -11.19 -10.04 -7.08
CA ASP A 37 -10.28 -9.07 -7.66
C ASP A 37 -8.95 -9.07 -6.90
N CYS A 38 -7.87 -8.79 -7.62
CA CYS A 38 -6.57 -8.57 -7.01
C CYS A 38 -6.26 -7.07 -6.92
N GLY A 39 -5.48 -6.69 -5.91
CA GLY A 39 -4.94 -5.34 -5.78
C GLY A 39 -3.49 -5.36 -5.32
N CYS A 40 -2.89 -4.17 -5.33
CA CYS A 40 -1.50 -3.96 -4.99
C CYS A 40 -1.34 -3.02 -3.80
N ILE A 41 -0.32 -3.25 -2.97
CA ILE A 41 0.07 -2.32 -1.91
C ILE A 41 0.65 -1.04 -2.53
N GLY A 42 0.71 0.04 -1.76
CA GLY A 42 1.28 1.31 -2.22
C GLY A 42 2.70 1.16 -2.77
N GLY A 43 3.00 1.86 -3.87
CA GLY A 43 4.26 1.74 -4.62
C GLY A 43 4.24 0.67 -5.72
N PHE A 44 3.10 -0.01 -5.91
CA PHE A 44 2.92 -1.02 -6.98
C PHE A 44 1.64 -0.75 -7.77
N ARG A 45 1.63 -1.18 -9.03
CA ARG A 45 0.44 -1.16 -9.90
C ARG A 45 0.10 -2.56 -10.38
N LEU A 46 -1.19 -2.80 -10.58
CA LEU A 46 -1.66 -4.07 -11.12
C LEU A 46 -1.25 -4.16 -12.61
N SER A 47 -0.67 -5.30 -12.98
CA SER A 47 -0.30 -5.60 -14.35
C SER A 47 -1.54 -5.95 -15.19
N ALA A 48 -1.36 -6.05 -16.51
CA ALA A 48 -2.43 -6.38 -17.46
C ALA A 48 -2.99 -7.80 -17.29
N ASP A 49 -2.32 -8.65 -16.51
CA ASP A 49 -2.81 -9.99 -16.14
C ASP A 49 -3.81 -9.97 -14.97
N ASN A 50 -4.08 -8.79 -14.40
CA ASN A 50 -4.96 -8.56 -13.26
C ASN A 50 -4.59 -9.33 -11.98
N VAL A 51 -3.38 -9.89 -11.90
CA VAL A 51 -2.95 -10.68 -10.72
C VAL A 51 -1.57 -10.29 -10.22
N THR A 52 -0.70 -9.79 -11.10
CA THR A 52 0.68 -9.45 -10.75
C THR A 52 0.79 -7.98 -10.38
N CYS A 53 1.46 -7.70 -9.26
CA CYS A 53 1.80 -6.35 -8.85
C CYS A 53 3.22 -6.02 -9.29
N VAL A 54 3.35 -4.99 -10.11
CA VAL A 54 4.65 -4.51 -10.58
C VAL A 54 5.00 -3.22 -9.86
N ASP A 55 6.27 -3.10 -9.51
CA ASP A 55 6.85 -1.90 -8.91
C ASP A 55 6.59 -0.69 -9.81
N ILE A 56 6.19 0.43 -9.21
CA ILE A 56 6.09 1.70 -9.91
C ILE A 56 7.45 2.37 -9.81
N ASP A 57 8.11 2.59 -10.95
CA ASP A 57 9.36 3.36 -10.96
C ASP A 57 9.04 4.85 -10.91
N GLU A 58 9.02 5.43 -9.71
CA GLU A 58 8.63 6.83 -9.54
C GLU A 58 9.63 7.81 -10.17
N CYS A 59 10.86 7.36 -10.43
CA CYS A 59 11.90 8.15 -11.09
C CYS A 59 11.67 8.27 -12.61
N ILE A 60 11.09 7.24 -13.24
CA ILE A 60 10.80 7.22 -14.69
C ILE A 60 9.40 7.76 -14.97
N GLU A 61 8.43 7.41 -14.12
CA GLU A 61 7.03 7.79 -14.30
C GLU A 61 6.73 9.24 -13.87
N TRP A 62 7.72 9.97 -13.32
CA TRP A 62 7.64 11.36 -12.87
C TRP A 62 6.51 11.63 -11.86
N THR A 63 6.07 10.59 -11.15
CA THR A 63 5.06 10.67 -10.09
C THR A 63 5.63 11.35 -8.84
N PHE A 64 6.95 11.45 -8.72
CA PHE A 64 7.62 12.22 -7.68
C PHE A 64 8.88 12.93 -8.20
N ASN A 65 9.21 14.07 -7.58
CA ASN A 65 10.44 14.82 -7.88
C ASN A 65 11.29 15.04 -6.62
N CYS A 66 12.55 14.60 -6.69
CA CYS A 66 13.57 14.98 -5.72
C CYS A 66 13.93 16.47 -5.86
N SER A 67 14.41 17.09 -4.78
CA SER A 67 14.92 18.47 -4.84
C SER A 67 16.13 18.60 -5.78
N ALA A 68 16.40 19.79 -6.32
CA ALA A 68 17.35 20.04 -7.41
C ALA A 68 18.79 19.49 -7.21
N SER A 69 19.26 19.30 -5.97
CA SER A 69 20.59 18.73 -5.66
C SER A 69 20.59 17.22 -5.40
N LEU A 70 19.44 16.57 -5.58
CA LEU A 70 19.23 15.15 -5.35
C LEU A 70 18.92 14.44 -6.68
N ARG A 71 19.39 13.20 -6.79
CA ARG A 71 19.03 12.24 -7.84
C ARG A 71 18.03 11.23 -7.27
N CYS A 72 17.05 10.86 -8.08
CA CYS A 72 16.12 9.78 -7.75
C CYS A 72 16.78 8.42 -7.96
N GLU A 73 16.49 7.47 -7.09
CA GLU A 73 16.85 6.06 -7.19
C GLU A 73 15.61 5.23 -6.85
N ASN A 74 15.13 4.47 -7.83
CA ASN A 74 13.98 3.59 -7.65
C ASN A 74 14.32 2.42 -6.71
N THR A 75 13.36 2.00 -5.91
CA THR A 75 13.46 0.84 -5.02
C THR A 75 12.15 0.04 -5.04
N ILE A 76 12.19 -1.22 -4.63
CA ILE A 76 10.96 -2.02 -4.61
C ILE A 76 9.94 -1.42 -3.63
N GLY A 77 8.80 -0.96 -4.16
CA GLY A 77 7.67 -0.35 -3.47
C GLY A 77 7.89 1.11 -3.05
N SER A 78 8.95 1.79 -3.51
CA SER A 78 9.25 3.17 -3.12
C SER A 78 10.42 3.76 -3.92
N TYR A 79 10.90 4.94 -3.54
CA TYR A 79 12.10 5.55 -4.10
C TYR A 79 12.92 6.24 -3.01
N ASN A 80 14.19 6.52 -3.33
CA ASN A 80 15.07 7.33 -2.51
C ASN A 80 15.65 8.50 -3.30
N CYS A 81 15.84 9.64 -2.63
CA CYS A 81 16.48 10.81 -3.22
C CYS A 81 17.89 10.99 -2.67
N ARG A 82 18.93 10.56 -3.38
CA ARG A 82 20.33 10.68 -2.93
C ARG A 82 21.01 11.91 -3.47
N CYS A 83 22.09 12.37 -2.85
CA CYS A 83 22.92 13.40 -3.47
C CYS A 83 23.43 12.95 -4.84
N GLN A 84 23.55 13.91 -5.76
CA GLN A 84 24.16 13.70 -7.07
C GLN A 84 25.61 13.22 -6.93
N GLU A 85 26.16 12.69 -8.02
CA GLU A 85 27.52 12.15 -8.02
C GLU A 85 28.56 13.20 -7.61
N GLY A 86 29.51 12.81 -6.76
CA GLY A 86 30.50 13.71 -6.15
C GLY A 86 30.02 14.48 -4.91
N LEU A 87 28.72 14.47 -4.61
CA LEU A 87 28.15 15.16 -3.44
C LEU A 87 27.77 14.20 -2.31
N TYR A 88 27.74 14.74 -1.09
CA TYR A 88 27.46 14.01 0.14
C TYR A 88 26.45 14.76 1.01
N TRP A 89 25.60 14.00 1.70
CA TRP A 89 24.63 14.56 2.63
C TRP A 89 25.33 14.99 3.92
N ILE A 90 25.56 16.29 4.07
CA ILE A 90 26.28 16.89 5.20
C ILE A 90 25.56 18.18 5.59
N ASP A 91 25.33 18.40 6.88
CA ASP A 91 24.64 19.59 7.41
C ASP A 91 23.26 19.84 6.76
N ASN A 92 22.46 18.78 6.59
CA ASN A 92 21.13 18.78 5.96
C ASN A 92 21.09 19.29 4.49
N ARG A 93 22.21 19.17 3.76
CA ARG A 93 22.26 19.49 2.33
C ARG A 93 23.28 18.63 1.59
N CYS A 94 23.20 18.62 0.26
CA CYS A 94 24.23 18.01 -0.59
C CYS A 94 25.38 18.98 -0.83
N ARG A 95 26.60 18.57 -0.48
CA ARG A 95 27.83 19.33 -0.76
C ARG A 95 29.02 18.40 -1.00
N GLU A 96 30.08 18.93 -1.60
CA GLU A 96 31.36 18.22 -1.76
C GLU A 96 32.06 18.02 -0.40
N LEU A 97 32.98 17.05 -0.35
CA LEU A 97 33.88 16.86 0.79
C LEU A 97 35.01 17.87 0.73
N SER A 98 35.29 18.52 1.86
CA SER A 98 36.51 19.32 2.00
C SER A 98 37.73 18.43 2.26
N SER A 99 38.93 18.96 1.98
CA SER A 99 40.18 18.22 2.17
C SER A 99 40.33 17.75 3.61
N GLY A 100 40.41 16.43 3.82
CA GLY A 100 40.52 15.80 5.14
C GLY A 100 39.19 15.37 5.77
N GLU A 101 38.04 15.69 5.17
CA GLU A 101 36.75 15.11 5.58
C GLU A 101 36.68 13.64 5.18
N LYS A 102 36.27 12.78 6.12
CA LYS A 102 35.96 11.38 5.81
C LYS A 102 34.59 11.31 5.15
N LYS A 103 34.47 10.45 4.14
CA LYS A 103 33.18 10.13 3.51
C LYS A 103 32.17 9.76 4.61
N PRO A 104 31.05 10.49 4.74
CA PRO A 104 30.03 10.10 5.70
C PRO A 104 29.53 8.70 5.33
N THR A 105 29.34 7.87 6.36
CA THR A 105 28.73 6.56 6.16
C THR A 105 27.38 6.72 5.49
N PRO A 106 26.99 5.85 4.56
CA PRO A 106 25.72 5.97 3.85
C PRO A 106 24.57 5.81 4.84
N LYS A 107 24.10 6.93 5.38
CA LYS A 107 22.76 6.99 5.96
C LYS A 107 21.84 7.29 4.79
N PRO A 108 20.82 6.45 4.53
CA PRO A 108 19.88 6.74 3.46
C PRO A 108 19.31 8.14 3.68
N PRO A 109 19.08 8.91 2.60
CA PRO A 109 18.36 10.16 2.66
C PRO A 109 17.07 9.97 3.48
N PRO A 110 16.59 11.00 4.20
CA PRO A 110 15.30 10.89 4.85
C PRO A 110 14.27 10.48 3.80
N LYS A 111 13.57 9.36 4.07
CA LYS A 111 12.47 8.89 3.24
C LYS A 111 11.51 10.07 3.06
N PRO A 112 10.97 10.32 1.86
CA PRO A 112 9.91 11.30 1.68
C PRO A 112 8.87 11.13 2.79
N PRO A 113 8.35 12.24 3.35
CA PRO A 113 7.31 12.13 4.36
C PRO A 113 6.18 11.30 3.79
N ILE A 114 5.81 10.24 4.53
CA ILE A 114 4.61 9.46 4.21
C ILE A 114 3.46 10.47 4.20
N PRO A 115 2.67 10.58 3.12
CA PRO A 115 1.55 11.49 3.08
C PRO A 115 0.68 11.26 4.32
N SER A 116 0.34 12.34 5.02
CA SER A 116 -0.49 12.25 6.21
C SER A 116 -1.85 11.67 5.85
N ILE A 117 -2.60 11.18 6.84
CA ILE A 117 -3.98 10.76 6.61
C ILE A 117 -4.79 11.90 5.99
N ASP A 118 -4.49 13.16 6.33
CA ASP A 118 -5.15 14.33 5.75
C ASP A 118 -4.72 14.60 4.30
N ASP A 119 -3.45 14.35 3.94
CA ASP A 119 -2.98 14.41 2.54
C ASP A 119 -3.62 13.30 1.68
N LEU A 120 -3.76 12.10 2.24
CA LEU A 120 -4.47 10.98 1.62
C LEU A 120 -5.96 11.31 1.46
N ARG A 121 -6.61 11.86 2.48
CA ARG A 121 -8.02 12.32 2.41
C ARG A 121 -8.22 13.42 1.37
N ASN A 122 -7.29 14.37 1.25
CA ASN A 122 -7.38 15.46 0.29
C ASN A 122 -7.05 15.02 -1.15
N SER A 123 -6.27 13.94 -1.32
CA SER A 123 -6.03 13.31 -2.62
C SER A 123 -7.20 12.42 -3.05
N VAL A 124 -7.94 11.88 -2.08
CA VAL A 124 -9.20 11.17 -2.26
C VAL A 124 -10.32 12.20 -2.16
N ASN A 125 -10.45 13.08 -3.15
CA ASN A 125 -11.72 13.79 -3.41
C ASN A 125 -12.77 12.80 -3.94
N VAL A 126 -12.96 11.68 -3.24
CA VAL A 126 -14.16 10.86 -3.34
C VAL A 126 -15.12 11.49 -2.35
N THR A 127 -16.25 11.99 -2.87
CA THR A 127 -17.40 12.41 -2.07
C THR A 127 -17.86 11.27 -1.17
N ILE A 128 -17.25 11.12 0.02
CA ILE A 128 -17.84 10.37 1.13
C ILE A 128 -18.87 11.30 1.78
N LYS A 129 -19.92 11.61 1.03
CA LYS A 129 -21.24 11.83 1.62
C LYS A 129 -21.96 10.51 1.36
N GLU A 130 -22.39 9.84 2.43
CA GLU A 130 -23.16 8.57 2.45
C GLU A 130 -22.37 7.25 2.63
N LEU A 131 -21.36 7.21 3.50
CA LEU A 131 -21.09 5.97 4.24
C LEU A 131 -21.52 6.18 5.69
N ASP A 132 -22.75 5.77 5.98
CA ASP A 132 -23.29 5.70 7.34
C ASP A 132 -22.63 4.55 8.09
N ILE A 133 -21.56 4.86 8.82
CA ILE A 133 -20.77 3.93 9.62
C ILE A 133 -21.46 3.54 10.95
N SER A 134 -22.69 3.99 11.19
CA SER A 134 -23.43 3.69 12.42
C SER A 134 -23.83 2.22 12.56
N GLU A 135 -23.91 1.45 11.47
CA GLU A 135 -24.16 -0.01 11.55
C GLU A 135 -22.92 -0.82 11.97
N TRP A 136 -21.71 -0.33 11.68
CA TRP A 136 -20.47 -1.04 12.01
C TRP A 136 -20.08 -0.95 13.49
N THR A 137 -20.46 0.13 14.17
CA THR A 137 -20.19 0.31 15.60
C THR A 137 -21.07 -0.58 16.49
N LEU A 138 -22.29 -0.90 16.05
CA LEU A 138 -23.21 -1.80 16.75
C LEU A 138 -22.75 -3.27 16.72
N GLN A 139 -22.09 -3.71 15.65
CA GLN A 139 -21.57 -5.09 15.58
C GLN A 139 -20.34 -5.30 16.46
N LEU A 140 -19.45 -4.30 16.58
CA LEU A 140 -18.28 -4.38 17.46
C LEU A 140 -18.68 -4.44 18.95
N ASP A 141 -19.71 -3.71 19.36
CA ASP A 141 -20.24 -3.75 20.73
C ASP A 141 -20.87 -5.11 21.10
N LEU A 142 -21.51 -5.79 20.14
CA LEU A 142 -22.07 -7.14 20.34
C LEU A 142 -20.97 -8.21 20.47
N VAL A 143 -19.87 -8.08 19.72
CA VAL A 143 -18.71 -8.97 19.82
C VAL A 143 -18.00 -8.78 21.16
N PHE A 144 -17.80 -7.54 21.61
CA PHE A 144 -17.20 -7.24 22.92
C PHE A 144 -18.07 -7.73 24.09
N LYS A 145 -19.40 -7.51 24.04
CA LYS A 145 -20.31 -7.98 25.10
C LYS A 145 -20.43 -9.51 25.17
N LYS A 146 -20.30 -10.22 24.03
CA LYS A 146 -20.27 -11.70 24.02
C LYS A 146 -18.94 -12.28 24.49
N GLY A 147 -17.83 -11.55 24.32
CA GLY A 147 -16.50 -11.97 24.79
C GLY A 147 -16.37 -11.93 26.33
N VAL A 148 -16.93 -10.92 26.99
CA VAL A 148 -16.82 -10.75 28.46
C VAL A 148 -17.71 -11.72 29.24
N ALA A 149 -18.72 -12.33 28.62
CA ALA A 149 -19.63 -13.28 29.27
C ALA A 149 -19.10 -14.73 29.35
N ARG A 150 -17.89 -15.02 28.87
CA ARG A 150 -17.34 -16.39 28.80
C ARG A 150 -16.20 -16.70 29.77
N GLU A 151 -15.87 -15.77 30.67
CA GLU A 151 -14.95 -15.98 31.79
C GLU A 151 -15.64 -15.70 33.13
N LYS A 152 -16.62 -16.54 33.49
CA LYS A 152 -16.99 -16.88 34.89
C LYS A 152 -17.60 -18.27 34.94
#